data_AF-A0A2M7TKY4-F1
#
_entry.id   AF-A0A2M7TKY4-F1
#
_cell.length_a   1.000
_cell.length_b   1.000
_cell.length_c   1.000
_cell.angle_alpha   90.00
_cell.angle_beta   90.00
_cell.angle_gamma   90.00
#
_symmetry.space_group_name_H-M   'P 1'
#
loop_
_entity.id
_entity.type
_entity.pdbx_description
1 polymer ?
#
loop_
_entity_poly.entity_id
_entity_poly.type
_entity_poly.pdbx_seq_one_letter_code
_entity_poly.pdbx_strand_id
1 'polypeptide(L)'
;NLPAKSTIIYEAWDDALPFSNNGTYILEQIDVYPTESDAKLQALNSQLDKGDYLVLSSKRVYRSILLNEDLYPKTAAWYRDLFNGRTNYQLIKTFTSYPRITFGSFSYIVPDNIAPENFTIFDHPKVMIFKNIDKDENW
;
A
#
# COMPACT_ATOMS: atom_id res chain seq x y z
N ASN A 1 -6.78 -5.42 15.50
CA ASN A 1 -5.46 -6.00 15.18
C ASN A 1 -5.66 -7.09 14.15
N LEU A 2 -4.72 -7.22 13.21
CA LEU A 2 -4.76 -8.30 12.21
C LEU A 2 -4.44 -9.65 12.91
N PRO A 3 -4.86 -10.81 12.36
CA PRO A 3 -4.55 -12.12 12.91
C PRO A 3 -3.03 -12.36 12.98
N ALA A 4 -2.57 -13.00 14.05
CA ALA A 4 -1.16 -13.38 14.17
C ALA A 4 -0.80 -14.45 13.13
N LYS A 5 0.48 -14.47 12.73
CA LYS A 5 1.09 -15.29 11.69
C LYS A 5 0.58 -15.03 10.26
N SER A 6 -0.25 -14.01 10.06
CA SER A 6 -0.63 -13.57 8.72
C SER A 6 0.58 -13.08 7.93
N THR A 7 0.55 -13.32 6.63
CA THR A 7 1.50 -12.83 5.65
C THR A 7 1.10 -11.43 5.20
N ILE A 8 1.95 -10.44 5.48
CA ILE A 8 1.78 -9.05 5.08
C ILE A 8 2.76 -8.77 3.94
N ILE A 9 2.19 -8.43 2.78
CA ILE A 9 2.91 -7.97 1.61
C ILE A 9 3.16 -6.46 1.73
N TYR A 10 4.37 -6.03 1.41
CA TYR A 10 4.74 -4.62 1.32
C TYR A 10 5.64 -4.35 0.11
N GLU A 11 5.67 -3.10 -0.34
CA GLU A 11 6.42 -2.68 -1.52
C GLU A 11 7.91 -2.47 -1.21
N ALA A 12 8.78 -2.96 -2.09
CA ALA A 12 10.17 -2.53 -2.14
C ALA A 12 10.23 -1.01 -2.30
N TRP A 13 11.18 -0.36 -1.63
CA TRP A 13 11.31 1.10 -1.57
C TRP A 13 10.20 1.83 -0.79
N ASP A 14 9.36 1.09 -0.06
CA ASP A 14 8.50 1.64 0.98
C ASP A 14 8.71 0.95 2.34
N ASP A 15 8.07 1.51 3.37
CA ASP A 15 8.25 1.05 4.74
C ASP A 15 7.44 -0.23 5.00
N ALA A 16 8.11 -1.25 5.51
CA ALA A 16 7.45 -2.46 6.01
C ALA A 16 6.72 -2.15 7.33
N LEU A 17 5.41 -2.38 7.35
CA LEU A 17 4.58 -2.19 8.54
C LEU A 17 3.98 -3.52 9.01
N PRO A 18 3.87 -3.74 10.34
CA PRO A 18 4.28 -2.83 11.42
C PRO A 18 5.79 -2.83 11.67
N PHE A 19 6.36 -1.68 12.07
CA PHE A 19 7.79 -1.55 12.40
C PHE A 19 8.23 -2.46 13.56
N SER A 20 7.37 -2.62 14.58
CA SER A 20 7.58 -3.61 15.64
C SER A 20 6.78 -4.86 15.29
N ASN A 21 7.47 -5.86 14.77
CA ASN A 21 6.85 -7.11 14.34
C ASN A 21 7.06 -8.26 15.36
N ASN A 22 8.16 -8.34 16.11
CA ASN A 22 8.45 -9.40 17.11
C ASN A 22 8.13 -10.85 16.65
N GLY A 23 8.09 -11.13 15.34
CA GLY A 23 7.66 -12.41 14.76
C GLY A 23 6.15 -12.66 14.75
N THR A 24 5.33 -11.63 15.00
CA THR A 24 3.86 -11.69 15.01
C THR A 24 3.30 -11.91 13.61
N TYR A 25 3.91 -11.32 12.58
CA TYR A 25 3.50 -11.40 11.18
C TYR A 25 4.68 -11.87 10.32
N ILE A 26 4.38 -12.52 9.20
CA ILE A 26 5.37 -12.85 8.17
C ILE A 26 5.37 -11.67 7.19
N LEU A 27 6.51 -11.00 7.01
CA LEU A 27 6.63 -9.86 6.10
C LEU A 27 7.28 -10.32 4.80
N GLU A 28 6.61 -10.07 3.68
CA GLU A 28 7.04 -10.48 2.34
C GLU A 28 7.11 -9.25 1.44
N GLN A 29 8.26 -9.05 0.79
CA GLN A 29 8.49 -7.88 -0.06
C GLN A 29 8.17 -8.20 -1.51
N ILE A 30 7.46 -7.30 -2.18
CA ILE A 30 7.30 -7.32 -3.65
C ILE A 30 8.12 -6.19 -4.28
N ASP A 31 8.74 -6.45 -5.42
CA ASP A 31 9.43 -5.41 -6.21
C ASP A 31 8.72 -5.20 -7.54
N VAL A 32 8.18 -3.99 -7.70
CA VAL A 32 7.39 -3.59 -8.87
C VAL A 32 8.20 -2.84 -9.93
N TYR A 33 9.48 -2.53 -9.66
CA TYR A 33 10.36 -1.80 -10.59
C TYR A 33 11.09 -2.63 -11.65
N PRO A 34 11.23 -3.97 -11.58
CA PRO A 34 11.81 -4.72 -12.68
C PRO A 34 11.09 -4.42 -14.01
N THR A 35 11.83 -4.57 -15.11
CA THR A 35 11.29 -4.36 -16.47
C THR A 35 10.03 -5.19 -16.70
N GLU A 36 9.01 -4.56 -17.29
CA GLU A 36 7.75 -5.23 -17.61
C GLU A 36 7.96 -6.45 -18.49
N SER A 37 7.50 -7.59 -17.99
CA SER A 37 7.55 -8.88 -18.66
C SER A 37 6.49 -9.80 -18.05
N ASP A 38 6.09 -10.82 -18.80
CA ASP A 38 5.14 -11.82 -18.26
C ASP A 38 5.75 -12.59 -17.07
N ALA A 39 7.07 -12.80 -17.07
CA ALA A 39 7.78 -13.41 -15.95
C ALA A 39 7.69 -12.55 -14.68
N LYS A 40 7.89 -11.23 -14.77
CA LYS A 40 7.69 -10.30 -13.65
C LYS A 40 6.27 -10.39 -13.11
N LEU A 41 5.27 -10.32 -13.99
CA LEU A 41 3.86 -10.39 -13.56
C LEU A 41 3.52 -11.70 -12.87
N GLN A 42 4.00 -12.84 -13.41
CA GLN A 42 3.80 -14.14 -12.79
C GLN A 42 4.45 -14.22 -11.41
N ALA A 43 5.66 -13.67 -11.26
CA ALA A 43 6.33 -13.61 -9.97
C ALA A 43 5.54 -12.75 -8.96
N LEU A 44 5.12 -11.54 -9.36
CA LEU A 44 4.32 -10.66 -8.52
C LEU A 44 2.99 -11.30 -8.10
N ASN A 45 2.25 -11.87 -9.04
CA ASN A 45 0.99 -12.57 -8.75
C ASN A 45 1.22 -13.75 -7.79
N SER A 46 2.28 -14.54 -8.01
CA SER A 46 2.62 -15.66 -7.12
C SER A 46 2.98 -15.22 -5.69
N GLN A 47 3.52 -14.00 -5.52
CA GLN A 47 3.76 -13.43 -4.19
C GLN A 47 2.46 -12.88 -3.59
N LEU A 48 1.67 -12.16 -4.38
CA LEU A 48 0.38 -11.63 -3.96
C LEU A 48 -0.61 -12.74 -3.55
N ASP A 49 -0.59 -13.90 -4.21
CA ASP A 49 -1.42 -15.06 -3.88
C ASP A 49 -1.06 -15.71 -2.53
N LYS A 50 0.13 -15.41 -1.99
CA LYS A 50 0.56 -15.88 -0.66
C LYS A 50 0.17 -14.91 0.45
N GLY A 51 -0.06 -13.65 0.12
CA GLY A 51 -0.38 -12.60 1.08
C GLY A 51 -1.81 -12.69 1.61
N ASP A 52 -1.96 -12.53 2.92
CA ASP A 52 -3.27 -12.32 3.56
C ASP A 52 -3.65 -10.83 3.53
N TYR A 53 -2.63 -9.97 3.63
CA TYR A 53 -2.77 -8.52 3.62
C TYR A 53 -1.73 -7.88 2.70
N LEU A 54 -2.13 -6.79 2.04
CA LEU A 54 -1.23 -5.88 1.34
C LEU A 54 -1.27 -4.54 2.06
N VAL A 55 -0.10 -4.04 2.45
CA VAL A 55 0.04 -2.76 3.12
C VAL A 55 0.83 -1.81 2.25
N LEU A 56 0.15 -0.76 1.77
CA LEU A 56 0.80 0.36 1.11
C LEU A 56 1.03 1.43 2.16
N SER A 57 2.27 1.60 2.62
CA SER A 57 2.62 2.51 3.72
C SER A 57 2.61 3.97 3.30
N SER A 58 2.84 4.26 2.02
CA SER A 58 2.76 5.60 1.47
C SER A 58 2.34 5.59 0.00
N LYS A 59 2.37 6.78 -0.63
CA LYS A 59 2.17 6.94 -2.07
C LYS A 59 3.44 6.80 -2.90
N ARG A 60 4.59 6.55 -2.28
CA ARG A 60 5.91 6.67 -2.92
C ARG A 60 6.04 5.76 -4.14
N VAL A 61 5.67 4.49 -3.99
CA VAL A 61 5.87 3.47 -5.02
C VAL A 61 4.76 3.50 -6.06
N TYR A 62 3.51 3.27 -5.65
CA TYR A 62 2.39 3.22 -6.60
C TYR A 62 2.22 4.51 -7.42
N ARG A 63 2.49 5.70 -6.86
CA ARG A 63 2.40 6.96 -7.62
C ARG A 63 3.48 7.04 -8.68
N SER A 64 4.70 6.60 -8.38
CA SER A 64 5.80 6.57 -9.36
C SER A 64 5.44 5.67 -10.54
N ILE A 65 4.90 4.47 -10.26
CA ILE A 65 4.44 3.54 -11.29
C ILE A 65 3.31 4.13 -12.14
N LEU A 66 2.29 4.72 -11.50
CA LEU A 66 1.15 5.34 -12.19
C LEU A 66 1.53 6.58 -13.02
N LEU A 67 2.61 7.28 -12.70
CA LEU A 67 3.10 8.40 -13.52
C LEU A 67 3.96 7.94 -14.71
N ASN A 68 4.46 6.71 -14.67
CA ASN A 68 5.34 6.15 -15.70
C ASN A 68 4.67 4.93 -16.37
N GLU A 69 3.39 5.06 -16.73
CA GLU A 69 2.62 3.95 -17.29
C GLU A 69 3.17 3.44 -18.63
N ASP A 70 3.88 4.27 -19.39
CA ASP A 70 4.55 3.83 -20.63
C ASP A 70 5.66 2.79 -20.35
N LEU A 71 6.33 2.90 -19.20
CA LEU A 71 7.36 1.96 -18.75
C LEU A 71 6.75 0.76 -18.00
N TYR A 72 5.65 0.98 -17.28
CA TYR A 72 5.02 -0.01 -16.40
C TYR A 72 3.52 -0.25 -16.70
N PRO A 73 3.10 -0.50 -17.95
CA PRO A 73 1.68 -0.47 -18.31
C PRO A 73 0.83 -1.49 -17.55
N LYS A 74 1.37 -2.69 -17.32
CA LYS A 74 0.67 -3.79 -16.64
C LYS A 74 0.60 -3.59 -15.14
N THR A 75 1.71 -3.18 -14.50
CA THR A 75 1.71 -2.88 -13.07
C THR A 75 0.84 -1.66 -12.76
N ALA A 76 0.87 -0.62 -13.61
CA ALA A 76 -0.03 0.53 -13.47
C ALA A 76 -1.51 0.12 -13.57
N ALA A 77 -1.86 -0.76 -14.52
CA ALA A 77 -3.20 -1.33 -14.61
C ALA A 77 -3.59 -2.08 -13.33
N TRP A 78 -2.70 -2.89 -12.77
CA TRP A 78 -2.94 -3.60 -11.51
C TRP A 78 -3.20 -2.64 -10.34
N TYR A 79 -2.44 -1.55 -10.17
CA TYR A 79 -2.73 -0.54 -9.15
C TYR A 79 -4.10 0.12 -9.35
N ARG A 80 -4.46 0.45 -10.60
CA ARG A 80 -5.80 0.98 -10.89
C ARG A 80 -6.88 -0.03 -10.50
N ASP A 81 -6.67 -1.31 -10.78
CA ASP A 81 -7.61 -2.36 -10.40
C ASP A 81 -7.70 -2.52 -8.89
N LEU A 82 -6.57 -2.52 -8.19
CA LEU A 82 -6.50 -2.55 -6.72
C LEU A 82 -7.32 -1.41 -6.11
N PHE A 83 -7.11 -0.18 -6.57
CA PHE A 83 -7.82 0.99 -6.03
C PHE A 83 -9.30 1.05 -6.42
N ASN A 84 -9.68 0.42 -7.53
CA ASN A 84 -11.08 0.28 -7.93
C ASN A 84 -11.76 -0.97 -7.34
N GLY A 85 -11.08 -1.72 -6.46
CA GLY A 85 -11.61 -2.93 -5.84
C GLY A 85 -11.85 -4.08 -6.82
N ARG A 86 -11.14 -4.10 -7.95
CA ARG A 86 -11.26 -5.12 -9.01
C ARG A 86 -10.29 -6.29 -8.83
N THR A 87 -9.43 -6.26 -7.82
CA THR A 87 -8.56 -7.38 -7.44
C THR A 87 -9.15 -8.17 -6.27
N ASN A 88 -8.52 -9.27 -5.90
CA ASN A 88 -8.83 -10.00 -4.66
C ASN A 88 -8.39 -9.25 -3.38
N TYR A 89 -7.67 -8.13 -3.52
CA TYR A 89 -7.28 -7.28 -2.39
C TYR A 89 -8.28 -6.14 -2.21
N GLN A 90 -9.04 -6.20 -1.12
CA GLN A 90 -10.08 -5.22 -0.80
C GLN A 90 -9.62 -4.30 0.32
N LEU A 91 -9.80 -2.99 0.15
CA LEU A 91 -9.40 -1.98 1.13
C LEU A 91 -10.24 -2.15 2.41
N ILE A 92 -9.59 -2.46 3.53
CA ILE A 92 -10.26 -2.64 4.83
C ILE A 92 -9.95 -1.51 5.83
N LYS A 93 -8.83 -0.79 5.63
CA LYS A 93 -8.44 0.29 6.53
C LYS A 93 -7.57 1.32 5.83
N THR A 94 -7.74 2.57 6.23
CA THR A 94 -6.84 3.67 5.88
C THR A 94 -6.46 4.43 7.14
N PHE A 95 -5.19 4.82 7.24
CA PHE A 95 -4.68 5.74 8.24
C PHE A 95 -4.08 6.95 7.54
N THR A 96 -4.40 8.15 8.03
CA THR A 96 -3.86 9.41 7.53
C THR A 96 -3.35 10.21 8.70
N SER A 97 -2.11 10.67 8.64
CA SER A 97 -1.59 11.68 9.55
C SER A 97 -1.79 13.05 8.90
N TYR A 98 -2.84 13.77 9.28
CA TYR A 98 -2.95 15.19 8.93
C TYR A 98 -2.40 16.03 10.09
N PRO A 99 -1.63 17.09 9.82
CA PRO A 99 -1.20 18.03 10.83
C PRO A 99 -2.46 18.67 11.41
N ARG A 100 -2.72 18.37 12.68
CA ARG A 100 -3.74 19.05 13.47
C ARG A 100 -3.09 20.27 14.09
N ILE A 101 -3.41 21.45 13.57
CA ILE A 101 -3.11 22.70 14.28
C ILE A 101 -4.14 22.81 15.41
N THR A 102 -3.65 22.80 16.64
CA THR A 102 -4.48 22.93 17.84
C THR A 102 -4.13 24.24 18.53
N PHE A 103 -5.12 25.15 18.65
CA PHE A 103 -4.99 26.41 19.38
C PHE A 103 -6.09 26.46 20.45
N GLY A 104 -5.72 26.28 21.72
CA GLY A 104 -6.69 26.20 22.82
C GLY A 104 -7.66 25.01 22.64
N SER A 105 -8.96 25.27 22.69
CA SER A 105 -10.03 24.29 22.46
C SER A 105 -10.40 24.10 20.98
N PHE A 106 -9.74 24.81 20.06
CA PHE A 106 -10.01 24.73 18.63
C PHE A 106 -9.05 23.77 17.93
N SER A 107 -9.60 22.79 17.21
CA SER A 107 -8.83 21.87 16.38
C SER A 107 -9.27 22.01 14.93
N TYR A 108 -8.34 22.41 14.06
CA TYR A 108 -8.57 22.52 12.62
C TYR A 108 -7.64 21.54 11.89
N ILE A 109 -8.21 20.74 10.98
CA ILE A 109 -7.45 19.85 10.11
C ILE A 109 -7.14 20.67 8.85
N VAL A 110 -5.85 20.89 8.56
CA VAL A 110 -5.43 21.52 7.31
C VAL A 110 -5.40 20.44 6.22
N PRO A 111 -6.28 20.49 5.21
CA PRO A 111 -6.20 19.59 4.06
C PRO A 111 -4.99 20.00 3.23
N ASP A 112 -3.93 19.19 3.21
CA ASP A 112 -2.66 19.56 2.56
C ASP A 112 -2.57 19.12 1.08
N ASN A 113 -3.73 19.03 0.42
CA ASN A 113 -3.87 18.69 -1.00
C ASN A 113 -3.38 19.81 -1.95
N ILE A 114 -2.77 20.88 -1.41
CA ILE A 114 -2.21 22.03 -2.15
C ILE A 114 -0.69 22.16 -1.92
N ALA A 115 -0.08 21.35 -1.04
CA ALA A 115 1.36 21.44 -0.80
C ALA A 115 2.19 20.86 -1.95
N PRO A 116 3.37 21.46 -2.24
CA PRO A 116 4.27 20.96 -3.26
C PRO A 116 4.72 19.51 -2.96
N GLU A 117 4.97 18.75 -4.03
CA GLU A 117 5.13 17.29 -4.02
C GLU A 117 6.18 16.77 -3.03
N ASN A 118 7.21 17.57 -2.76
CA ASN A 118 8.28 17.30 -1.79
C ASN A 118 7.82 17.31 -0.32
N PHE A 119 6.75 18.03 0.04
CA PHE A 119 6.19 18.03 1.39
C PHE A 119 5.21 16.86 1.62
N THR A 120 4.48 16.46 0.57
CA THR A 120 3.42 15.44 0.72
C THR A 120 3.90 13.99 0.73
N ILE A 121 5.13 13.69 0.29
CA ILE A 121 5.69 12.33 0.33
C ILE A 121 6.19 11.99 1.75
N PHE A 122 6.68 12.98 2.49
CA PHE A 122 7.31 12.79 3.80
C PHE A 122 6.41 13.19 4.98
N ASP A 123 5.60 14.26 4.88
CA ASP A 123 4.80 14.74 6.01
C ASP A 123 3.43 14.05 6.15
N HIS A 124 2.88 13.45 5.08
CA HIS A 124 1.49 12.98 5.06
C HIS A 124 1.31 11.55 4.49
N PRO A 125 1.97 10.53 5.07
CA PRO A 125 1.79 9.16 4.62
C PRO A 125 0.33 8.71 4.83
N LYS A 126 -0.26 8.19 3.75
CA LYS A 126 -1.56 7.52 3.76
C LYS A 126 -1.31 6.02 3.76
N VAL A 127 -1.37 5.40 4.93
CA VAL A 127 -1.25 3.94 5.05
C VAL A 127 -2.58 3.32 4.63
N MET A 128 -2.54 2.40 3.68
CA MET A 128 -3.70 1.65 3.20
C MET A 128 -3.47 0.16 3.46
N ILE A 129 -4.44 -0.49 4.09
CA ILE A 129 -4.41 -1.92 4.36
C ILE A 129 -5.52 -2.58 3.55
N PHE A 130 -5.12 -3.53 2.71
CA PHE A 130 -5.99 -4.35 1.90
C PHE A 130 -5.97 -5.79 2.44
N LYS A 131 -7.13 -6.46 2.44
CA LYS A 131 -7.27 -7.88 2.79
C LYS A 131 -7.47 -8.69 1.52
N ASN A 132 -6.78 -9.82 1.41
CA ASN A 132 -7.03 -10.81 0.38
C ASN A 132 -8.31 -11.60 0.72
N ILE A 133 -9.36 -11.48 -0.09
CA ILE A 133 -10.64 -12.14 0.15
C ILE A 133 -10.63 -13.62 -0.23
N ASP A 134 -9.73 -14.05 -1.12
CA ASP A 134 -9.61 -15.46 -1.51
C ASP A 134 -9.05 -16.33 -0.37
N LYS A 135 -8.38 -15.69 0.60
CA LYS A 135 -7.84 -16.33 1.82
C LYS A 135 -8.82 -16.34 2.98
N ASP A 136 -9.97 -15.69 2.83
CA ASP A 136 -10.99 -15.68 3.87
C ASP A 136 -11.79 -16.99 3.78
N GLU A 137 -11.65 -17.90 4.74
CA GLU A 137 -12.40 -19.17 4.76
C GLU A 137 -13.89 -18.98 5.15
N ASN A 138 -14.38 -17.74 5.26
CA ASN A 138 -15.70 -17.40 5.80
C ASN A 138 -16.58 -16.55 4.86
N TRP A 139 -16.57 -16.82 3.55
CA TRP A 139 -17.57 -16.28 2.61
C TRP A 139 -18.37 -17.38 1.92
#